data_AF-A0A817PWM3-F1
#
_entry.id   AF-A0A817PWM3-F1
#
_cell.length_a   1.000
_cell.length_b   1.000
_cell.length_c   1.000
_cell.angle_alpha   90.00
_cell.angle_beta   90.00
_cell.angle_gamma   90.00
#
_symmetry.space_group_name_H-M   'P 1'
#
loop_
_entity.id
_entity.type
_entity.pdbx_description
1 polymer ?
#
loop_
_entity_poly.entity_id
_entity_poly.type
_entity_poly.pdbx_seq_one_letter_code
_entity_poly.pdbx_strand_id
1 'polypeptide(L)'
;MSLIDLPKLSNIPATTNYFQSLQQLEITKTYISELHLSNLTNLLTLRIAANSILKTIDIAHMPQLNYIDIEYNGELLTLKLENLPSLQTLTIVSNTKLISLDMENLPIIRTISVTDSAQLKTINLKKLDTLSSFELSSLGNLKSISCQLITFPESILKLKKLQTLVMASNQLSTLPSTLSSDLLNLRVFNVTNNRLQGNIYQPALLNLAELYLSNNSLTSIDGIGEYKSLQQLELDNNHISLIPSEIMKLSPRLKTLAINNNQLTNIPYPMVNMRSLNILSAINNHISDFQRLYLLKLFQQTQIQVKF
;
A
#
# COMPACT_ATOMS: atom_id res chain seq x y z
N MET A 1 -15.17 24.93 -11.87
CA MET A 1 -15.82 23.91 -11.04
C MET A 1 -17.32 24.06 -11.23
N SER A 2 -17.91 23.26 -12.12
CA SER A 2 -19.33 23.38 -12.49
C SER A 2 -20.12 22.37 -11.68
N LEU A 3 -20.85 22.80 -10.64
CA LEU A 3 -21.87 21.95 -10.04
C LEU A 3 -22.99 21.78 -11.07
N ILE A 4 -22.98 20.65 -11.77
CA ILE A 4 -24.06 20.25 -12.67
C ILE A 4 -25.13 19.61 -11.80
N ASP A 5 -26.35 20.16 -11.85
CA ASP A 5 -27.48 19.62 -11.09
C ASP A 5 -27.96 18.30 -11.71
N LEU A 6 -28.06 17.27 -10.87
CA LEU A 6 -27.86 15.87 -11.25
C LEU A 6 -29.03 15.12 -11.93
N PRO A 7 -30.31 15.53 -11.88
CA PRO A 7 -31.40 14.81 -12.54
C PRO A 7 -31.31 14.67 -14.07
N LYS A 8 -30.40 15.41 -14.73
CA LYS A 8 -30.25 15.43 -16.20
C LYS A 8 -29.11 14.58 -16.75
N LEU A 9 -28.26 13.99 -15.90
CA LEU A 9 -27.05 13.30 -16.34
C LEU A 9 -27.30 11.89 -16.91
N SER A 10 -28.43 11.27 -16.60
CA SER A 10 -28.83 9.96 -17.14
C SER A 10 -29.22 9.96 -18.62
N ASN A 11 -29.40 11.14 -19.23
CA ASN A 11 -29.79 11.31 -20.64
C ASN A 11 -29.18 12.59 -21.24
N ILE A 12 -27.85 12.78 -21.17
CA ILE A 12 -27.20 13.85 -21.94
C ILE A 12 -27.22 13.46 -23.43
N PRO A 13 -27.95 14.20 -24.31
CA PRO A 13 -27.89 13.95 -25.74
C PRO A 13 -26.53 14.41 -26.24
N ALA A 14 -25.90 13.62 -27.12
CA ALA A 14 -24.55 13.86 -27.66
C ALA A 14 -24.35 15.18 -28.44
N THR A 15 -25.40 16.01 -28.56
CA THR A 15 -25.50 17.18 -29.43
C THR A 15 -25.54 18.52 -28.70
N THR A 16 -25.53 18.55 -27.36
CA THR A 16 -25.47 19.82 -26.61
C THR A 16 -24.03 20.32 -26.44
N ASN A 17 -23.63 21.31 -27.24
CA ASN A 17 -22.30 21.97 -27.24
C ASN A 17 -21.80 22.38 -25.84
N TYR A 18 -22.69 22.56 -24.87
CA TYR A 18 -22.40 22.98 -23.50
C TYR A 18 -21.42 22.06 -22.76
N PHE A 19 -21.36 20.77 -23.11
CA PHE A 19 -20.48 19.80 -22.45
C PHE A 19 -19.14 19.55 -23.16
N GLN A 20 -18.96 20.04 -24.40
CA GLN A 20 -17.71 19.78 -25.14
C GLN A 20 -16.50 20.53 -24.58
N SER A 21 -16.68 21.60 -23.82
CA SER A 21 -15.60 22.31 -23.12
C SER A 21 -15.32 21.79 -21.71
N LEU A 22 -16.05 20.78 -21.23
CA LEU A 22 -15.94 20.30 -19.85
C LEU A 22 -14.68 19.45 -19.66
N GLN A 23 -13.70 19.99 -18.94
CA GLN A 23 -12.43 19.32 -18.61
C GLN A 23 -12.42 18.66 -17.22
N GLN A 24 -13.32 19.05 -16.32
CA GLN A 24 -13.36 18.54 -14.94
C GLN A 24 -14.80 18.29 -14.54
N LEU A 25 -15.07 17.13 -13.95
CA LEU A 25 -16.41 16.72 -13.51
C LEU A 25 -16.32 16.07 -12.13
N GLU A 26 -17.14 16.56 -11.21
CA GLU A 26 -17.35 15.98 -9.89
C GLU A 26 -18.82 15.58 -9.75
N ILE A 27 -19.07 14.34 -9.32
CA ILE A 27 -20.40 13.76 -9.15
C ILE A 27 -20.50 13.21 -7.73
N THR A 28 -21.29 13.87 -6.90
CA THR A 28 -21.43 13.48 -5.49
C THR A 28 -22.87 13.51 -5.00
N LYS A 29 -23.19 12.63 -4.04
CA LYS A 29 -24.48 12.55 -3.33
C LYS A 29 -25.69 12.40 -4.27
N THR A 30 -25.50 11.68 -5.39
CA THR A 30 -26.58 11.44 -6.35
C THR A 30 -27.56 10.35 -5.92
N TYR A 31 -28.74 10.40 -6.56
CA TYR A 31 -29.69 9.29 -6.65
C TYR A 31 -29.65 8.65 -8.05
N ILE A 32 -28.46 8.54 -8.64
CA ILE A 32 -28.26 7.92 -9.97
C ILE A 32 -27.70 6.51 -9.77
N SER A 33 -28.36 5.50 -10.36
CA SER A 33 -27.93 4.10 -10.27
C SER A 33 -26.91 3.68 -11.34
N GLU A 34 -26.86 4.38 -12.48
CA GLU A 34 -25.96 4.11 -13.58
C GLU A 34 -25.43 5.42 -14.19
N LEU A 35 -24.13 5.46 -14.45
CA LEU A 35 -23.47 6.63 -14.98
C LEU A 35 -22.70 6.29 -16.27
N HIS A 36 -23.13 6.88 -17.37
CA HIS A 36 -22.58 6.67 -18.71
C HIS A 36 -21.97 7.98 -19.22
N LEU A 37 -20.63 8.10 -19.25
CA LEU A 37 -19.93 9.36 -19.57
C LEU A 37 -19.11 9.32 -20.86
N SER A 38 -19.19 8.25 -21.66
CA SER A 38 -18.42 8.07 -22.91
C SER A 38 -18.54 9.23 -23.91
N ASN A 39 -19.62 10.01 -23.86
CA ASN A 39 -19.80 11.22 -24.68
C ASN A 39 -18.95 12.43 -24.25
N LEU A 40 -18.34 12.42 -23.05
CA LEU A 40 -17.55 13.53 -22.49
C LEU A 40 -16.06 13.40 -22.83
N THR A 41 -15.75 13.33 -24.12
CA THR A 41 -14.41 12.96 -24.64
C THR A 41 -13.27 13.93 -24.28
N ASN A 42 -13.58 15.17 -23.93
CA ASN A 42 -12.61 16.21 -23.54
C ASN A 42 -12.34 16.28 -22.03
N LEU A 43 -12.94 15.40 -21.24
CA LEU A 43 -12.75 15.37 -19.79
C LEU A 43 -11.32 14.94 -19.43
N LEU A 44 -10.63 15.75 -18.62
CA LEU A 44 -9.29 15.49 -18.10
C LEU A 44 -9.33 14.84 -16.71
N THR A 45 -10.25 15.27 -15.85
CA THR A 45 -10.39 14.77 -14.49
C THR A 45 -11.84 14.40 -14.15
N LEU A 46 -12.00 13.27 -13.45
CA LEU A 46 -13.30 12.78 -12.98
C LEU A 46 -13.21 12.37 -11.51
N ARG A 47 -14.06 12.98 -10.67
CA ARG A 47 -14.27 12.57 -9.27
C ARG A 47 -15.70 12.09 -9.06
N ILE A 48 -15.88 10.89 -8.50
CA ILE A 48 -17.21 10.30 -8.23
C ILE A 48 -17.24 9.86 -6.75
N ALA A 49 -17.90 10.65 -5.90
CA ALA A 49 -17.80 10.51 -4.45
C ALA A 49 -19.15 10.35 -3.74
N ALA A 50 -19.29 9.38 -2.83
CA ALA A 50 -20.44 9.23 -1.94
C ALA A 50 -21.81 9.08 -2.65
N ASN A 51 -21.86 8.30 -3.74
CA ASN A 51 -23.12 7.98 -4.44
C ASN A 51 -23.68 6.65 -3.91
N SER A 52 -24.66 6.77 -3.01
CA SER A 52 -25.15 5.65 -2.20
C SER A 52 -25.88 4.53 -2.95
N ILE A 53 -26.31 4.76 -4.20
CA ILE A 53 -27.04 3.77 -5.01
C ILE A 53 -26.41 3.48 -6.38
N LEU A 54 -25.24 4.07 -6.67
CA LEU A 54 -24.57 3.96 -7.96
C LEU A 54 -23.96 2.57 -8.13
N LYS A 55 -24.42 1.81 -9.13
CA LYS A 55 -24.02 0.41 -9.39
C LYS A 55 -23.02 0.26 -10.53
N THR A 56 -23.09 1.15 -11.52
CA THR A 56 -22.28 1.05 -12.75
C THR A 56 -21.71 2.40 -13.12
N ILE A 57 -20.39 2.43 -13.36
CA ILE A 57 -19.68 3.55 -13.98
C ILE A 57 -19.12 3.06 -15.32
N ASP A 58 -19.64 3.61 -16.42
CA ASP A 58 -19.12 3.41 -17.77
C ASP A 58 -18.42 4.68 -18.26
N ILE A 59 -17.09 4.61 -18.26
CA ILE A 59 -16.17 5.66 -18.71
C ILE A 59 -15.26 5.15 -19.82
N ALA A 60 -15.67 4.08 -20.52
CA ALA A 60 -14.93 3.57 -21.66
C ALA A 60 -14.85 4.65 -22.78
N HIS A 61 -13.76 4.64 -23.54
CA HIS A 61 -13.54 5.55 -24.67
C HIS A 61 -13.47 7.04 -24.31
N MET A 62 -12.92 7.39 -23.14
CA MET A 62 -12.65 8.77 -22.74
C MET A 62 -11.15 9.11 -22.93
N PRO A 63 -10.71 9.51 -24.14
CA PRO A 63 -9.29 9.48 -24.51
C PRO A 63 -8.42 10.51 -23.79
N GLN A 64 -8.99 11.63 -23.33
CA GLN A 64 -8.25 12.70 -22.65
C GLN A 64 -8.15 12.51 -21.12
N LEU A 65 -8.87 11.53 -20.57
CA LEU A 65 -9.02 11.34 -19.13
C LEU A 65 -7.70 10.90 -18.50
N ASN A 66 -7.09 11.76 -17.68
CA ASN A 66 -5.76 11.54 -17.10
C ASN A 66 -5.79 11.25 -15.59
N TYR A 67 -6.87 11.63 -14.91
CA TYR A 67 -7.07 11.44 -13.47
C TYR A 67 -8.49 10.96 -13.19
N ILE A 68 -8.61 9.83 -12.50
CA ILE A 68 -9.88 9.28 -12.01
C ILE A 68 -9.79 9.06 -10.51
N ASP A 69 -10.83 9.48 -9.81
CA ASP A 69 -10.97 9.27 -8.37
C ASP A 69 -12.41 8.89 -8.02
N ILE A 70 -12.59 7.73 -7.39
CA ILE A 70 -13.89 7.10 -7.15
C ILE A 70 -13.94 6.69 -5.68
N GLU A 71 -14.71 7.41 -4.87
CA GLU A 71 -14.72 7.26 -3.41
C GLU A 71 -16.13 6.96 -2.85
N TYR A 72 -16.23 6.10 -1.84
CA TYR A 72 -17.45 5.90 -1.03
C TYR A 72 -18.72 5.53 -1.83
N ASN A 73 -18.59 4.86 -2.99
CA ASN A 73 -19.74 4.36 -3.75
C ASN A 73 -19.99 2.89 -3.36
N GLY A 74 -20.55 2.67 -2.16
CA GLY A 74 -20.69 1.34 -1.56
C GLY A 74 -21.55 0.34 -2.34
N GLU A 75 -22.42 0.80 -3.25
CA GLU A 75 -23.22 -0.04 -4.14
C GLU A 75 -22.59 -0.31 -5.51
N LEU A 76 -21.40 0.25 -5.80
CA LEU A 76 -20.73 0.12 -7.10
C LEU A 76 -20.34 -1.34 -7.35
N LEU A 77 -20.89 -1.96 -8.40
CA LEU A 77 -20.61 -3.33 -8.81
C LEU A 77 -19.61 -3.40 -9.95
N THR A 78 -19.61 -2.41 -10.85
CA THR A 78 -18.85 -2.43 -12.10
C THR A 78 -18.29 -1.05 -12.46
N LEU A 79 -16.99 -1.02 -12.76
CA LEU A 79 -16.26 0.12 -13.28
C LEU A 79 -15.55 -0.31 -14.56
N LYS A 80 -15.93 0.26 -15.71
CA LYS A 80 -15.32 -0.07 -17.02
C LYS A 80 -14.22 0.93 -17.36
N LEU A 81 -12.99 0.44 -17.54
CA LEU A 81 -11.78 1.24 -17.82
C LEU A 81 -11.21 0.99 -19.23
N GLU A 82 -12.07 0.68 -20.18
CA GLU A 82 -11.65 0.32 -21.54
C GLU A 82 -11.18 1.53 -22.34
N ASN A 83 -10.00 1.39 -22.98
CA ASN A 83 -9.44 2.35 -23.92
C ASN A 83 -9.26 3.77 -23.32
N LEU A 84 -8.45 3.88 -22.27
CA LEU A 84 -8.07 5.12 -21.60
C LEU A 84 -6.58 5.45 -21.80
N PRO A 85 -6.16 5.86 -23.02
CA PRO A 85 -4.75 6.00 -23.40
C PRO A 85 -4.00 7.11 -22.64
N SER A 86 -4.69 8.10 -22.06
CA SER A 86 -4.09 9.21 -21.30
C SER A 86 -4.11 9.03 -19.78
N LEU A 87 -4.67 7.94 -19.25
CA LEU A 87 -4.84 7.76 -17.80
C LEU A 87 -3.50 7.58 -17.08
N GLN A 88 -3.19 8.48 -16.15
CA GLN A 88 -1.97 8.47 -15.36
C GLN A 88 -2.23 8.13 -13.88
N THR A 89 -3.38 8.51 -13.34
CA THR A 89 -3.75 8.25 -11.94
C THR A 89 -5.15 7.67 -11.83
N LEU A 90 -5.27 6.57 -11.09
CA LEU A 90 -6.53 5.94 -10.72
C LEU A 90 -6.60 5.72 -9.20
N THR A 91 -7.60 6.32 -8.56
CA THR A 91 -7.87 6.19 -7.12
C THR A 91 -9.26 5.60 -6.90
N ILE A 92 -9.34 4.57 -6.05
CA ILE A 92 -10.57 3.84 -5.71
C ILE A 92 -10.61 3.64 -4.19
N VAL A 93 -11.55 4.28 -3.50
CA VAL A 93 -11.65 4.27 -2.03
C VAL A 93 -13.05 3.85 -1.59
N SER A 94 -13.19 2.93 -0.64
CA SER A 94 -14.49 2.58 -0.02
C SER A 94 -15.60 2.18 -1.02
N ASN A 95 -15.24 1.49 -2.11
CA ASN A 95 -16.18 0.94 -3.09
C ASN A 95 -16.45 -0.54 -2.76
N THR A 96 -17.16 -0.76 -1.66
CA THR A 96 -17.18 -2.04 -0.93
C THR A 96 -17.78 -3.22 -1.70
N LYS A 97 -18.63 -2.99 -2.71
CA LYS A 97 -19.24 -4.03 -3.57
C LYS A 97 -18.60 -4.21 -4.96
N LEU A 98 -17.59 -3.43 -5.33
CA LEU A 98 -16.97 -3.53 -6.66
C LEU A 98 -16.35 -4.92 -6.78
N ILE A 99 -16.51 -5.65 -7.90
CA ILE A 99 -16.09 -7.07 -7.98
C ILE A 99 -14.83 -7.29 -8.83
N SER A 100 -14.53 -6.41 -9.78
CA SER A 100 -13.36 -6.59 -10.66
C SER A 100 -12.85 -5.25 -11.18
N LEU A 101 -11.54 -5.16 -11.41
CA LEU A 101 -10.89 -4.02 -12.05
C LEU A 101 -10.00 -4.51 -13.20
N ASP A 102 -10.46 -4.31 -14.44
CA ASP A 102 -9.63 -4.59 -15.62
C ASP A 102 -8.82 -3.35 -16.01
N MET A 103 -7.50 -3.51 -16.15
CA MET A 103 -6.56 -2.46 -16.52
C MET A 103 -5.64 -2.87 -17.69
N GLU A 104 -6.02 -3.86 -18.49
CA GLU A 104 -5.23 -4.38 -19.62
C GLU A 104 -4.81 -3.32 -20.66
N ASN A 105 -5.56 -2.21 -20.75
CA ASN A 105 -5.40 -1.16 -21.76
C ASN A 105 -5.17 0.23 -21.17
N LEU A 106 -4.41 0.34 -20.09
CA LEU A 106 -3.93 1.59 -19.49
C LEU A 106 -2.41 1.80 -19.76
N PRO A 107 -1.99 2.27 -20.94
CA PRO A 107 -0.59 2.19 -21.37
C PRO A 107 0.38 3.10 -20.59
N ILE A 108 -0.08 4.24 -20.07
CA ILE A 108 0.78 5.25 -19.42
C ILE A 108 0.48 5.45 -17.92
N ILE A 109 -0.25 4.51 -17.31
CA ILE A 109 -0.64 4.58 -15.90
C ILE A 109 0.60 4.66 -15.00
N ARG A 110 0.60 5.61 -14.06
CA ARG A 110 1.75 5.93 -13.18
C ARG A 110 1.47 5.62 -11.71
N THR A 111 0.22 5.82 -11.30
CA THR A 111 -0.25 5.71 -9.92
C THR A 111 -1.59 4.99 -9.88
N ILE A 112 -1.66 3.91 -9.10
CA ILE A 112 -2.91 3.23 -8.77
C ILE A 112 -2.97 3.10 -7.24
N SER A 113 -4.08 3.53 -6.64
CA SER A 113 -4.36 3.29 -5.22
C SER A 113 -5.78 2.72 -5.08
N VAL A 114 -5.90 1.53 -4.48
CA VAL A 114 -7.19 0.88 -4.22
C VAL A 114 -7.30 0.54 -2.74
N THR A 115 -8.26 1.16 -2.07
CA THR A 115 -8.46 1.06 -0.62
C THR A 115 -9.92 0.73 -0.28
N ASP A 116 -10.15 0.03 0.83
CA ASP A 116 -11.48 -0.28 1.40
C ASP A 116 -12.50 -0.86 0.39
N SER A 117 -12.01 -1.67 -0.55
CA SER A 117 -12.81 -2.27 -1.62
C SER A 117 -13.07 -3.75 -1.32
N ALA A 118 -13.87 -3.99 -0.27
CA ALA A 118 -13.97 -5.31 0.38
C ALA A 118 -14.35 -6.48 -0.55
N GLN A 119 -15.32 -6.34 -1.45
CA GLN A 119 -15.77 -7.43 -2.33
C GLN A 119 -15.09 -7.52 -3.70
N LEU A 120 -14.09 -6.67 -3.97
CA LEU A 120 -13.29 -6.75 -5.19
C LEU A 120 -12.71 -8.16 -5.28
N LYS A 121 -12.59 -8.79 -6.45
CA LYS A 121 -12.19 -10.20 -6.60
C LYS A 121 -11.23 -10.47 -7.75
N THR A 122 -11.01 -9.53 -8.66
CA THR A 122 -9.94 -9.61 -9.67
C THR A 122 -9.35 -8.23 -9.92
N ILE A 123 -8.03 -8.15 -10.13
CA ILE A 123 -7.41 -7.04 -10.84
C ILE A 123 -6.49 -7.58 -11.95
N ASN A 124 -6.69 -7.11 -13.18
CA ASN A 124 -5.90 -7.51 -14.35
C ASN A 124 -4.79 -6.48 -14.63
N LEU A 125 -3.53 -6.93 -14.60
CA LEU A 125 -2.32 -6.08 -14.58
C LEU A 125 -1.33 -6.44 -15.72
N LYS A 126 -1.81 -6.70 -16.93
CA LYS A 126 -0.97 -7.21 -18.05
C LYS A 126 0.11 -6.25 -18.58
N LYS A 127 0.06 -4.94 -18.30
CA LYS A 127 1.03 -3.94 -18.79
C LYS A 127 1.38 -2.98 -17.65
N LEU A 128 2.53 -3.19 -16.99
CA LEU A 128 2.93 -2.42 -15.80
C LEU A 128 4.22 -1.60 -15.96
N ASP A 129 4.90 -1.71 -17.10
CA ASP A 129 6.26 -1.19 -17.29
C ASP A 129 6.36 0.35 -17.15
N THR A 130 5.22 1.05 -17.10
CA THR A 130 5.08 2.50 -16.92
C THR A 130 4.73 2.96 -15.49
N LEU A 131 4.39 2.05 -14.58
CA LEU A 131 4.01 2.40 -13.20
C LEU A 131 5.19 2.92 -12.36
N SER A 132 4.92 3.96 -11.57
CA SER A 132 5.83 4.51 -10.57
C SER A 132 5.39 4.23 -9.12
N SER A 133 4.09 4.02 -8.87
CA SER A 133 3.53 3.75 -7.56
C SER A 133 2.30 2.83 -7.66
N PHE A 134 2.15 1.90 -6.72
CA PHE A 134 1.05 0.93 -6.66
C PHE A 134 0.73 0.60 -5.20
N GLU A 135 -0.50 0.87 -4.76
CA GLU A 135 -0.93 0.74 -3.36
C GLU A 135 -2.27 0.02 -3.22
N LEU A 136 -2.36 -0.88 -2.23
CA LEU A 136 -3.51 -1.72 -1.93
C LEU A 136 -3.72 -1.84 -0.40
N SER A 137 -4.92 -1.51 0.11
CA SER A 137 -5.21 -1.62 1.55
C SER A 137 -6.68 -1.93 1.89
N SER A 138 -6.91 -2.60 3.02
CA SER A 138 -8.25 -2.87 3.59
C SER A 138 -9.23 -3.64 2.67
N LEU A 139 -8.81 -4.80 2.14
CA LEU A 139 -9.56 -5.55 1.12
C LEU A 139 -10.18 -6.84 1.69
N GLY A 140 -11.28 -6.68 2.46
CA GLY A 140 -11.81 -7.70 3.37
C GLY A 140 -12.38 -9.01 2.80
N ASN A 141 -12.54 -9.17 1.48
CA ASN A 141 -13.09 -10.38 0.85
C ASN A 141 -12.58 -10.62 -0.59
N LEU A 142 -11.36 -10.15 -0.86
CA LEU A 142 -10.77 -10.19 -2.19
C LEU A 142 -10.22 -11.59 -2.52
N LYS A 143 -10.67 -12.15 -3.65
CA LYS A 143 -10.23 -13.47 -4.18
C LYS A 143 -9.00 -13.36 -5.09
N SER A 144 -8.85 -12.25 -5.81
CA SER A 144 -7.67 -11.89 -6.59
C SER A 144 -7.51 -10.37 -6.66
N ILE A 145 -6.41 -9.89 -6.13
CA ILE A 145 -5.37 -9.25 -6.95
C ILE A 145 -4.28 -10.27 -7.34
N SER A 146 -3.88 -11.26 -6.53
CA SER A 146 -4.09 -11.44 -5.08
C SER A 146 -3.46 -10.31 -4.24
N CYS A 147 -3.85 -9.90 -3.03
CA CYS A 147 -4.92 -10.16 -2.05
C CYS A 147 -4.86 -11.36 -1.09
N GLN A 148 -4.95 -12.59 -1.59
CA GLN A 148 -4.62 -13.80 -0.84
C GLN A 148 -3.32 -14.30 -1.44
N LEU A 149 -2.31 -13.42 -1.56
CA LEU A 149 -1.06 -13.77 -2.22
C LEU A 149 -0.42 -14.84 -1.37
N ILE A 150 -0.49 -16.10 -1.79
CA ILE A 150 0.26 -17.20 -1.18
C ILE A 150 1.73 -17.06 -1.60
N THR A 151 1.95 -16.57 -2.83
CA THR A 151 3.26 -16.29 -3.43
C THR A 151 3.35 -14.85 -3.92
N PHE A 152 4.56 -14.30 -3.96
CA PHE A 152 4.84 -12.96 -4.47
C PHE A 152 4.63 -12.89 -5.99
N PRO A 153 4.02 -11.82 -6.54
CA PRO A 153 3.84 -11.67 -7.98
C PRO A 153 5.11 -11.12 -8.63
N GLU A 154 5.91 -11.99 -9.26
CA GLU A 154 7.21 -11.64 -9.88
C GLU A 154 7.12 -10.52 -10.93
N SER A 155 5.94 -10.24 -11.50
CA SER A 155 5.73 -9.09 -12.38
C SER A 155 6.10 -7.74 -11.73
N ILE A 156 5.96 -7.60 -10.41
CA ILE A 156 6.39 -6.41 -9.66
C ILE A 156 7.90 -6.19 -9.76
N LEU A 157 8.71 -7.26 -9.91
CA LEU A 157 10.17 -7.16 -10.02
C LEU A 157 10.64 -6.43 -11.30
N LYS A 158 9.76 -6.26 -12.29
CA LYS A 158 10.04 -5.44 -13.48
C LYS A 158 10.01 -3.93 -13.19
N LEU A 159 9.40 -3.50 -12.08
CA LEU A 159 9.19 -2.10 -11.71
C LEU A 159 10.47 -1.48 -11.11
N LYS A 160 11.54 -1.37 -11.90
CA LYS A 160 12.88 -0.91 -11.45
C LYS A 160 12.90 0.48 -10.79
N LYS A 161 11.87 1.31 -11.01
CA LYS A 161 11.71 2.65 -10.42
C LYS A 161 10.85 2.69 -9.15
N LEU A 162 10.29 1.56 -8.72
CA LEU A 162 9.37 1.49 -7.59
C LEU A 162 10.04 1.94 -6.29
N GLN A 163 9.45 2.93 -5.61
CA GLN A 163 9.95 3.46 -4.33
C GLN A 163 9.12 3.01 -3.13
N THR A 164 7.85 2.67 -3.34
CA THR A 164 6.93 2.20 -2.30
C THR A 164 6.21 0.95 -2.77
N LEU A 165 6.19 -0.09 -1.95
CA LEU A 165 5.47 -1.34 -2.20
C LEU A 165 4.68 -1.73 -0.95
N VAL A 166 3.35 -1.77 -1.07
CA VAL A 166 2.44 -2.19 0.00
C VAL A 166 1.71 -3.46 -0.46
N MET A 167 1.93 -4.56 0.27
CA MET A 167 1.24 -5.85 0.11
C MET A 167 0.76 -6.37 1.47
N ALA A 168 0.32 -5.44 2.34
CA ALA A 168 -0.22 -5.80 3.65
C ALA A 168 -1.51 -6.62 3.53
N SER A 169 -1.83 -7.42 4.55
CA SER A 169 -3.06 -8.23 4.64
C SER A 169 -3.19 -9.24 3.50
N ASN A 170 -2.14 -10.03 3.29
CA ASN A 170 -2.02 -11.10 2.29
C ASN A 170 -1.73 -12.46 2.97
N GLN A 171 -1.31 -13.48 2.22
CA GLN A 171 -1.00 -14.81 2.75
C GLN A 171 0.44 -15.27 2.44
N LEU A 172 1.34 -14.30 2.19
CA LEU A 172 2.68 -14.58 1.66
C LEU A 172 3.45 -15.41 2.66
N SER A 173 3.89 -16.61 2.27
CA SER A 173 4.76 -17.44 3.10
C SER A 173 6.24 -17.13 2.89
N THR A 174 6.60 -16.65 1.69
CA THR A 174 7.97 -16.28 1.30
C THR A 174 8.00 -15.01 0.46
N LEU A 175 9.19 -14.43 0.34
CA LEU A 175 9.54 -13.39 -0.64
C LEU A 175 10.55 -13.99 -1.64
N PRO A 176 10.55 -13.58 -2.92
CA PRO A 176 11.48 -14.13 -3.91
C PRO A 176 12.90 -13.66 -3.60
N SER A 177 13.88 -14.53 -3.84
CA SER A 177 15.30 -14.24 -3.57
C SER A 177 15.89 -13.14 -4.47
N THR A 178 15.22 -12.82 -5.57
CA THR A 178 15.59 -11.76 -6.52
C THR A 178 14.99 -10.39 -6.18
N LEU A 179 14.11 -10.28 -5.17
CA LEU A 179 13.45 -9.03 -4.79
C LEU A 179 14.48 -7.92 -4.54
N SER A 180 15.56 -8.25 -3.82
CA SER A 180 16.63 -7.32 -3.49
C SER A 180 17.48 -6.87 -4.69
N SER A 181 17.71 -7.73 -5.68
CA SER A 181 18.42 -7.37 -6.92
C SER A 181 17.56 -6.55 -7.88
N ASP A 182 16.25 -6.70 -7.81
CA ASP A 182 15.32 -6.15 -8.79
C ASP A 182 14.69 -4.81 -8.38
N LEU A 183 14.44 -4.60 -7.09
CA LEU A 183 13.78 -3.40 -6.55
C LEU A 183 14.76 -2.45 -5.84
N LEU A 184 15.91 -2.17 -6.48
CA LEU A 184 17.01 -1.38 -5.92
C LEU A 184 16.62 0.04 -5.46
N ASN A 185 15.53 0.61 -5.98
CA ASN A 185 15.03 1.94 -5.63
C ASN A 185 14.00 1.94 -4.47
N LEU A 186 13.64 0.78 -3.94
CA LEU A 186 12.61 0.65 -2.91
C LEU A 186 13.03 1.32 -1.60
N ARG A 187 12.16 2.19 -1.09
CA ARG A 187 12.33 3.00 0.13
C ARG A 187 11.34 2.61 1.22
N VAL A 188 10.12 2.27 0.85
CA VAL A 188 9.06 1.85 1.78
C VAL A 188 8.56 0.47 1.36
N PHE A 189 8.62 -0.50 2.27
CA PHE A 189 8.12 -1.85 2.03
C PHE A 189 7.24 -2.32 3.18
N ASN A 190 5.97 -2.62 2.88
CA ASN A 190 4.99 -3.05 3.87
C ASN A 190 4.38 -4.39 3.48
N VAL A 191 4.65 -5.42 4.29
CA VAL A 191 4.06 -6.76 4.20
C VAL A 191 3.47 -7.20 5.54
N THR A 192 2.98 -6.24 6.33
CA THR A 192 2.21 -6.46 7.56
C THR A 192 1.01 -7.38 7.32
N ASN A 193 0.59 -8.18 8.30
CA ASN A 193 -0.52 -9.14 8.18
C ASN A 193 -0.28 -10.14 7.02
N ASN A 194 0.76 -10.96 7.10
CA ASN A 194 1.06 -12.02 6.13
C ASN A 194 1.36 -13.34 6.86
N ARG A 195 1.91 -14.34 6.17
CA ARG A 195 2.31 -15.64 6.75
C ARG A 195 3.81 -15.90 6.64
N LEU A 196 4.61 -14.83 6.57
CA LEU A 196 6.05 -14.92 6.36
C LEU A 196 6.68 -15.63 7.56
N GLN A 197 7.53 -16.62 7.29
CA GLN A 197 8.12 -17.49 8.31
C GLN A 197 9.65 -17.45 8.28
N GLY A 198 10.27 -17.82 9.40
CA GLY A 198 11.72 -17.91 9.50
C GLY A 198 12.37 -16.53 9.49
N ASN A 199 13.25 -16.31 8.51
CA ASN A 199 13.91 -15.04 8.23
C ASN A 199 13.60 -14.63 6.77
N ILE A 200 13.33 -13.34 6.56
CA ILE A 200 13.02 -12.75 5.25
C ILE A 200 14.10 -11.77 4.76
N TYR A 201 15.34 -11.99 5.17
CA TYR A 201 16.48 -11.18 4.74
C TYR A 201 16.59 -11.09 3.21
N GLN A 202 16.74 -9.87 2.71
CA GLN A 202 16.77 -9.52 1.29
C GLN A 202 18.06 -8.73 0.97
N PRO A 203 19.17 -9.43 0.68
CA PRO A 203 20.48 -8.81 0.49
C PRO A 203 20.50 -7.93 -0.77
N ALA A 204 20.59 -6.60 -0.60
CA ALA A 204 20.63 -5.52 -1.60
C ALA A 204 19.46 -4.51 -1.60
N LEU A 205 18.47 -4.62 -0.68
CA LEU A 205 17.53 -3.52 -0.39
C LEU A 205 18.18 -2.35 0.38
N LEU A 206 19.32 -1.85 -0.10
CA LEU A 206 20.18 -0.89 0.58
C LEU A 206 19.56 0.51 0.75
N ASN A 207 18.60 0.86 -0.10
CA ASN A 207 17.88 2.15 -0.08
C ASN A 207 16.62 2.14 0.80
N LEU A 208 16.27 0.99 1.40
CA LEU A 208 15.06 0.86 2.20
C LEU A 208 15.15 1.71 3.47
N ALA A 209 14.20 2.61 3.64
CA ALA A 209 14.07 3.53 4.77
C ALA A 209 13.02 3.06 5.77
N GLU A 210 11.97 2.38 5.33
CA GLU A 210 10.86 1.92 6.17
C GLU A 210 10.48 0.48 5.81
N LEU A 211 10.37 -0.37 6.83
CA LEU A 211 10.07 -1.79 6.69
C LEU A 211 9.02 -2.22 7.73
N TYR A 212 7.84 -2.62 7.25
CA TYR A 212 6.70 -3.01 8.07
C TYR A 212 6.40 -4.50 7.89
N LEU A 213 6.56 -5.27 8.97
CA LEU A 213 6.55 -6.73 9.01
C LEU A 213 5.65 -7.30 10.11
N SER A 214 4.90 -6.43 10.79
CA SER A 214 4.04 -6.80 11.92
C SER A 214 2.98 -7.84 11.52
N ASN A 215 2.54 -8.67 12.46
CA ASN A 215 1.56 -9.75 12.24
C ASN A 215 2.02 -10.73 11.14
N ASN A 216 3.14 -11.39 11.38
CA ASN A 216 3.69 -12.48 10.57
C ASN A 216 4.08 -13.65 11.50
N SER A 217 4.87 -14.61 11.02
CA SER A 217 5.40 -15.72 11.82
C SER A 217 6.93 -15.79 11.74
N LEU A 218 7.59 -14.62 11.68
CA LEU A 218 9.05 -14.50 11.64
C LEU A 218 9.65 -14.99 12.96
N THR A 219 10.74 -15.74 12.87
CA THR A 219 11.47 -16.28 14.04
C THR A 219 12.84 -15.64 14.23
N SER A 220 13.43 -15.06 13.17
CA SER A 220 14.64 -14.23 13.28
C SER A 220 14.65 -13.09 12.26
N ILE A 221 15.60 -12.18 12.46
CA ILE A 221 15.84 -11.00 11.61
C ILE A 221 17.33 -10.89 11.29
N ASP A 222 18.02 -12.01 11.10
CA ASP A 222 19.46 -12.02 10.79
C ASP A 222 19.71 -11.35 9.43
N GLY A 223 20.80 -10.62 9.28
CA GLY A 223 21.06 -9.76 8.12
C GLY A 223 20.37 -8.39 8.17
N ILE A 224 19.50 -8.11 9.16
CA ILE A 224 18.84 -6.79 9.30
C ILE A 224 19.85 -5.63 9.39
N GLY A 225 21.07 -5.89 9.86
CA GLY A 225 22.15 -4.90 9.89
C GLY A 225 22.65 -4.42 8.52
N GLU A 226 22.22 -5.03 7.40
CA GLU A 226 22.63 -4.64 6.04
C GLU A 226 21.70 -3.62 5.36
N TYR A 227 20.53 -3.33 5.93
CA TYR A 227 19.63 -2.27 5.44
C TYR A 227 20.11 -0.88 5.89
N LYS A 228 21.28 -0.44 5.42
CA LYS A 228 22.00 0.75 5.93
C LYS A 228 21.23 2.08 5.86
N SER A 229 20.12 2.14 5.11
CA SER A 229 19.24 3.31 5.00
C SER A 229 18.06 3.32 5.99
N LEU A 230 17.84 2.22 6.73
CA LEU A 230 16.61 1.99 7.49
C LEU A 230 16.46 2.96 8.66
N GLN A 231 15.27 3.55 8.76
CA GLN A 231 14.86 4.55 9.76
C GLN A 231 13.72 4.04 10.64
N GLN A 232 12.81 3.23 10.10
CA GLN A 232 11.68 2.63 10.81
C GLN A 232 11.58 1.13 10.51
N LEU A 233 11.46 0.34 11.57
CA LEU A 233 11.29 -1.11 11.52
C LEU A 233 10.19 -1.54 12.49
N GLU A 234 9.15 -2.17 11.96
CA GLU A 234 8.03 -2.69 12.74
C GLU A 234 7.90 -4.21 12.56
N LEU A 235 7.95 -4.93 13.69
CA LEU A 235 8.03 -6.39 13.81
C LEU A 235 6.99 -6.93 14.81
N ASP A 236 6.01 -6.11 15.21
CA ASP A 236 5.03 -6.44 16.25
C ASP A 236 4.25 -7.73 15.91
N ASN A 237 3.90 -8.53 16.91
CA ASN A 237 3.15 -9.79 16.72
C ASN A 237 3.87 -10.76 15.76
N ASN A 238 5.04 -11.22 16.17
CA ASN A 238 5.84 -12.25 15.47
C ASN A 238 6.33 -13.30 16.50
N HIS A 239 7.29 -14.15 16.13
CA HIS A 239 7.87 -15.20 16.98
C HIS A 239 9.39 -15.02 17.17
N ILE A 240 9.86 -13.77 17.13
CA ILE A 240 11.28 -13.43 17.22
C ILE A 240 11.76 -13.59 18.66
N SER A 241 12.77 -14.43 18.88
CA SER A 241 13.33 -14.74 20.21
C SER A 241 14.60 -13.96 20.55
N LEU A 242 15.25 -13.36 19.55
CA LEU A 242 16.50 -12.61 19.67
C LEU A 242 16.55 -11.44 18.67
N ILE A 243 17.03 -10.27 19.13
CA ILE A 243 17.52 -9.22 18.24
C ILE A 243 19.03 -9.47 18.04
N PRO A 244 19.53 -9.65 16.79
CA PRO A 244 20.94 -9.93 16.55
C PRO A 244 21.79 -8.69 16.83
N SER A 245 23.02 -8.88 17.30
CA SER A 245 23.92 -7.78 17.70
C SER A 245 24.23 -6.79 16.57
N GLU A 246 24.16 -7.24 15.32
CA GLU A 246 24.36 -6.44 14.13
C GLU A 246 23.26 -5.40 13.86
N ILE A 247 22.16 -5.39 14.62
CA ILE A 247 21.18 -4.28 14.62
C ILE A 247 21.88 -2.93 14.84
N MET A 248 23.02 -2.91 15.56
CA MET A 248 23.83 -1.70 15.77
C MET A 248 24.37 -1.09 14.47
N LYS A 249 24.51 -1.88 13.39
CA LYS A 249 24.93 -1.40 12.06
C LYS A 249 23.92 -0.44 11.42
N LEU A 250 22.69 -0.36 11.94
CA LEU A 250 21.67 0.58 11.50
C LEU A 250 21.78 1.97 12.16
N SER A 251 22.64 2.12 13.17
CA SER A 251 23.06 3.44 13.67
C SER A 251 23.91 4.14 12.59
N PRO A 252 23.73 5.44 12.32
CA PRO A 252 22.90 6.42 13.04
C PRO A 252 21.56 6.72 12.34
N ARG A 253 20.96 5.76 11.62
CA ARG A 253 19.72 6.00 10.85
C ARG A 253 18.46 5.47 11.50
N LEU A 254 18.50 4.32 12.16
CA LEU A 254 17.31 3.74 12.79
C LEU A 254 16.82 4.66 13.92
N LYS A 255 15.57 5.11 13.81
CA LYS A 255 14.88 6.01 14.74
C LYS A 255 13.78 5.30 15.52
N THR A 256 13.12 4.33 14.89
CA THR A 256 11.98 3.60 15.47
C THR A 256 12.19 2.10 15.30
N LEU A 257 12.12 1.37 16.41
CA LEU A 257 12.02 -0.09 16.44
C LEU A 257 10.81 -0.50 17.28
N ALA A 258 9.81 -1.10 16.64
CA ALA A 258 8.69 -1.76 17.31
C ALA A 258 8.82 -3.27 17.13
N ILE A 259 8.81 -4.01 18.24
CA ILE A 259 8.92 -5.48 18.30
C ILE A 259 8.08 -6.02 19.47
N ASN A 260 6.89 -5.45 19.64
CA ASN A 260 5.92 -5.84 20.66
C ASN A 260 5.37 -7.25 20.39
N ASN A 261 4.84 -7.94 21.42
CA ASN A 261 4.22 -9.27 21.32
C ASN A 261 5.09 -10.27 20.54
N ASN A 262 6.32 -10.45 21.02
CA ASN A 262 7.32 -11.37 20.46
C ASN A 262 7.86 -12.26 21.60
N GLN A 263 8.90 -13.05 21.32
CA GLN A 263 9.47 -14.04 22.26
C GLN A 263 10.83 -13.59 22.82
N LEU A 264 11.17 -12.29 22.76
CA LEU A 264 12.49 -11.78 23.15
C LEU A 264 12.76 -12.07 24.62
N THR A 265 13.87 -12.75 24.90
CA THR A 265 14.35 -12.96 26.27
C THR A 265 15.31 -11.87 26.74
N ASN A 266 16.05 -11.26 25.78
CA ASN A 266 17.12 -10.32 26.03
C ASN A 266 17.08 -9.18 24.98
N ILE A 267 17.57 -8.00 25.35
CA ILE A 267 17.96 -6.93 24.41
C ILE A 267 19.49 -6.92 24.33
N PRO A 268 20.10 -6.94 23.13
CA PRO A 268 21.55 -7.04 22.98
C PRO A 268 22.25 -5.75 23.45
N TYR A 269 23.25 -5.89 24.32
CA TYR A 269 24.06 -4.80 24.88
C TYR A 269 24.49 -3.74 23.85
N PRO A 270 24.95 -4.08 22.63
CA PRO A 270 25.35 -3.08 21.62
C PRO A 270 24.30 -2.04 21.24
N MET A 271 23.00 -2.30 21.47
CA MET A 271 21.94 -1.30 21.24
C MET A 271 22.12 -0.03 22.09
N VAL A 272 22.85 -0.09 23.21
CA VAL A 272 23.23 1.10 24.02
C VAL A 272 23.91 2.20 23.19
N ASN A 273 24.59 1.84 22.10
CA ASN A 273 25.30 2.77 21.22
C ASN A 273 24.44 3.32 20.07
N MET A 274 23.18 2.90 19.93
CA MET A 274 22.27 3.36 18.87
C MET A 274 21.66 4.72 19.19
N ARG A 275 22.51 5.76 19.24
CA ARG A 275 22.12 7.15 19.61
C ARG A 275 21.05 7.78 18.73
N SER A 276 20.75 7.21 17.55
CA SER A 276 19.67 7.65 16.66
C SER A 276 18.30 7.08 17.02
N LEU A 277 18.24 6.03 17.84
CA LEU A 277 17.03 5.29 18.16
C LEU A 277 16.20 6.07 19.19
N ASN A 278 15.17 6.77 18.72
CA ASN A 278 14.29 7.61 19.54
C ASN A 278 13.18 6.81 20.22
N ILE A 279 12.76 5.71 19.59
CA ILE A 279 11.65 4.86 20.05
C ILE A 279 12.10 3.40 20.01
N LEU A 280 12.05 2.74 21.16
CA LEU A 280 12.15 1.29 21.30
C LEU A 280 10.90 0.79 22.03
N SER A 281 10.08 0.02 21.33
CA SER A 281 8.88 -0.63 21.88
C SER A 281 9.08 -2.15 21.82
N ALA A 282 9.15 -2.79 22.98
CA ALA A 282 9.33 -4.24 23.12
C ALA A 282 8.32 -4.83 24.12
N ILE A 283 7.10 -4.27 24.14
CA ILE A 283 6.02 -4.61 25.06
C ILE A 283 5.61 -6.08 24.87
N ASN A 284 5.19 -6.76 25.94
CA ASN A 284 4.74 -8.16 25.90
C ASN A 284 5.79 -9.12 25.28
N ASN A 285 7.03 -9.02 25.78
CA ASN A 285 8.11 -9.98 25.54
C ASN A 285 8.57 -10.61 26.86
N HIS A 286 9.37 -11.67 26.78
CA HIS A 286 9.96 -12.38 27.92
C HIS A 286 11.25 -11.73 28.47
N ILE A 287 11.43 -10.42 28.25
CA ILE A 287 12.62 -9.68 28.68
C ILE A 287 12.65 -9.59 30.21
N SER A 288 13.77 -10.00 30.81
CA SER A 288 13.95 -9.95 32.27
C SER A 288 13.95 -8.52 32.83
N ASP A 289 13.37 -8.31 34.02
CA ASP A 289 13.26 -6.97 34.63
C ASP A 289 14.63 -6.32 34.91
N PHE A 290 15.67 -7.12 35.18
CA PHE A 290 17.03 -6.59 35.31
C PHE A 290 17.50 -5.91 34.01
N GLN A 291 17.21 -6.50 32.85
CA GLN A 291 17.55 -5.90 31.56
C GLN A 291 16.68 -4.70 31.24
N ARG A 292 15.37 -4.74 31.54
CA ARG A 292 14.48 -3.58 31.41
C ARG A 292 15.04 -2.41 32.23
N LEU A 293 15.39 -2.63 33.49
CA LEU A 293 15.97 -1.63 34.39
C LEU A 293 17.34 -1.12 33.92
N TYR A 294 18.19 -2.00 33.39
CA TYR A 294 19.50 -1.65 32.83
C TYR A 294 19.35 -0.71 31.62
N LEU A 295 18.48 -1.04 30.67
CA LEU A 295 18.19 -0.23 29.49
C LEU A 295 17.55 1.10 29.86
N LEU A 296 16.57 1.09 30.80
CA LEU A 296 15.95 2.32 31.32
C LEU A 296 17.02 3.28 31.87
N LYS A 297 17.94 2.79 32.72
CA LYS A 297 18.99 3.63 33.31
C LYS A 297 19.96 4.22 32.29
N LEU A 298 20.23 3.51 31.20
CA LEU A 298 21.12 3.97 30.13
C LEU A 298 20.45 4.92 29.15
N PHE A 299 19.18 4.68 28.80
CA PHE A 299 18.44 5.50 27.84
C PHE A 299 17.68 6.66 28.48
N GLN A 300 17.54 6.74 29.81
CA GLN A 300 17.00 7.92 30.51
C GLN A 300 17.88 9.17 30.43
N GLN A 301 19.13 9.06 29.97
CA GLN A 301 20.01 10.21 29.72
C GLN A 301 19.85 10.79 28.30
N THR A 302 18.97 10.21 27.48
CA THR A 302 18.62 10.66 26.12
C THR A 302 17.09 10.71 25.96
N GLN A 303 16.58 11.37 24.90
CA GLN A 303 15.15 11.65 24.71
C GLN A 303 14.30 10.43 24.30
N ILE A 304 14.67 9.22 24.76
CA ILE A 304 14.18 7.96 24.21
C ILE A 304 12.96 7.49 25.00
N GLN A 305 11.81 7.37 24.32
CA GLN A 305 10.64 6.73 24.90
C GLN A 305 10.80 5.21 24.80
N VAL A 306 11.34 4.60 25.86
CA VAL A 306 11.39 3.14 25.98
C VAL A 306 10.05 2.63 26.51
N LYS A 307 9.40 1.74 25.75
CA LYS A 307 8.14 1.09 26.14
C LYS A 307 8.34 -0.43 26.26
N PHE A 308 8.03 -0.97 27.43
CA PHE A 308 8.13 -2.39 27.81
C PHE A 308 6.76 -2.96 28.22
#